data_AF-A0A7X3X8N2-F1
#
_entry.id   AF-A0A7X3X8N2-F1
#
_cell.length_a   1.000
_cell.length_b   1.000
_cell.length_c   1.000
_cell.angle_alpha   90.00
_cell.angle_beta   90.00
_cell.angle_gamma   90.00
#
_symmetry.space_group_name_H-M   'P 1'
#
loop_
_entity.id
_entity.type
_entity.pdbx_description
1 polymer ?
#
loop_
_entity_poly.entity_id
_entity_poly.type
_entity_poly.pdbx_seq_one_letter_code
_entity_poly.pdbx_strand_id
1 'polypeptide(L)'
;MAGPRPNARGRGGVPACGERAVPGLPPHARREGHGRVPPVEDARGLRPRDGNRRRPPLHPPFPGTFLRSGHAHLRRLRRPGGPGTGRRLRDIRAERGVRFIVSGGRFRTFAWVGAIALVAGLAAYLARPAGRTALDVRRSSFRTTPDGVAAFARGLERFGRPTAPRLTPLADADPVPGALVLLSPAVVPSPVEVRALLERVRRGGTLVYAPQLFPAISSALRITPLMDSLGLAFRVPRPGDLERPEWAAHSLTDGLPAPTAPRRALRRMTSRELGEHTRSVPPVQTLLTVGSNDGRRWTGAGLMPFGDGHVIVLSDAEPLSNGRVADDPLALVVMRAVLTHTTPADTIFFAEFHQGIRGYESTARRWAGFVLGSAQGRTLLQILLAAFLALACAGLRFGAPTTAVAPPDRERRSPLEHVSALGDLYEKARARRTAALLLLAPLARGARRPPPRDVAEARGLIRELEARRGEQPALARIRRGLRADPVDLTMVAAGIDDHLGRRAES
;
A
#
# COMPACT_ATOMS: atom_id res chain seq x y z
N MET A 1 -31.14 -77.68 -24.28
CA MET A 1 -31.25 -77.76 -22.82
C MET A 1 -31.97 -76.52 -22.34
N ALA A 2 -33.24 -76.72 -21.96
CA ALA A 2 -34.15 -75.70 -21.47
C ALA A 2 -34.27 -75.85 -19.95
N GLY A 3 -34.41 -74.72 -19.25
CA GLY A 3 -34.72 -74.67 -17.82
C GLY A 3 -35.02 -73.23 -17.39
N PRO A 4 -35.94 -72.99 -16.44
CA PRO A 4 -37.05 -72.06 -16.65
C PRO A 4 -37.04 -70.80 -15.79
N ARG A 5 -37.90 -69.84 -16.16
CA ARG A 5 -38.34 -68.69 -15.35
C ARG A 5 -39.07 -69.17 -14.06
N PRO A 6 -39.17 -68.29 -13.05
CA PRO A 6 -40.53 -67.82 -12.75
C PRO A 6 -40.67 -66.32 -12.40
N ASN A 7 -41.86 -65.83 -12.71
CA ASN A 7 -42.46 -64.58 -12.24
C ASN A 7 -42.65 -64.58 -10.72
N ALA A 8 -42.51 -63.41 -10.09
CA ALA A 8 -43.23 -63.09 -8.86
C ALA A 8 -43.68 -61.63 -8.87
N ARG A 9 -45.01 -61.46 -8.98
CA ARG A 9 -45.74 -60.24 -8.65
C ARG A 9 -45.68 -60.05 -7.13
N GLY A 10 -45.30 -58.85 -6.68
CA GLY A 10 -45.46 -58.41 -5.30
C GLY A 10 -46.22 -57.09 -5.27
N ARG A 11 -47.51 -57.16 -4.93
CA ARG A 11 -48.34 -56.03 -4.47
C ARG A 11 -48.08 -55.80 -2.97
N GLY A 12 -48.23 -54.56 -2.52
CA GLY A 12 -48.36 -54.16 -1.11
C GLY A 12 -47.16 -53.33 -0.64
N GLY A 13 -47.31 -52.20 0.04
CA GLY A 13 -48.47 -51.51 0.56
C GLY A 13 -48.03 -50.12 1.02
N VAL A 14 -48.99 -49.20 1.07
CA VAL A 14 -48.86 -47.85 1.63
C VAL A 14 -48.77 -47.97 3.16
N PRO A 15 -47.82 -47.30 3.85
CA PRO A 15 -48.00 -47.00 5.26
C PRO A 15 -48.62 -45.60 5.43
N ALA A 16 -49.81 -45.63 6.01
CA ALA A 16 -50.55 -44.47 6.48
C ALA A 16 -49.89 -43.81 7.71
N CYS A 17 -50.31 -42.57 7.93
CA CYS A 17 -50.04 -41.70 9.06
C CYS A 17 -49.92 -42.40 10.42
N GLY A 18 -48.84 -42.09 11.13
CA GLY A 18 -48.68 -42.35 12.56
C GLY A 18 -48.51 -41.03 13.31
N GLU A 19 -49.63 -40.45 13.69
CA GLU A 19 -49.76 -39.36 14.65
C GLU A 19 -49.34 -39.88 16.03
N ARG A 20 -48.20 -39.41 16.56
CA ARG A 20 -47.80 -39.70 17.95
C ARG A 20 -47.93 -38.44 18.78
N ALA A 21 -48.98 -38.45 19.60
CA ALA A 21 -49.15 -37.56 20.74
C ALA A 21 -48.02 -37.77 21.76
N VAL A 22 -47.43 -36.67 22.23
CA VAL A 22 -46.49 -36.64 23.36
C VAL A 22 -47.22 -35.97 24.54
N PRO A 23 -47.25 -36.57 25.74
CA PRO A 23 -47.93 -36.01 26.90
C PRO A 23 -47.00 -35.14 27.75
N GLY A 24 -47.56 -34.05 28.27
CA GLY A 24 -47.33 -33.57 29.65
C GLY A 24 -46.10 -32.70 29.91
N LEU A 25 -46.31 -31.38 30.00
CA LEU A 25 -45.49 -30.46 30.80
C LEU A 25 -46.42 -29.51 31.58
N PRO A 26 -46.14 -29.22 32.87
CA PRO A 26 -47.08 -28.56 33.78
C PRO A 26 -47.08 -27.02 33.66
N PRO A 27 -48.13 -26.34 34.15
CA PRO A 27 -48.32 -24.91 33.97
C PRO A 27 -47.66 -24.13 35.12
N HIS A 28 -46.81 -23.15 34.81
CA HIS A 28 -46.43 -22.13 35.78
C HIS A 28 -46.47 -20.71 35.21
N ALA A 29 -47.27 -19.91 35.92
CA ALA A 29 -47.08 -18.50 36.23
C ALA A 29 -47.24 -17.48 35.09
N ARG A 30 -48.51 -17.05 34.92
CA ARG A 30 -48.87 -15.66 34.66
C ARG A 30 -48.07 -14.73 35.59
N ARG A 31 -47.30 -13.81 35.00
CA ARG A 31 -46.86 -12.60 35.69
C ARG A 31 -47.30 -11.40 34.86
N GLU A 32 -48.30 -10.71 35.39
CA GLU A 32 -48.73 -9.40 34.96
C GLU A 32 -47.59 -8.40 35.17
N GLY A 33 -47.36 -7.57 34.16
CA GLY A 33 -46.33 -6.54 34.18
C GLY A 33 -46.76 -5.39 33.27
N HIS A 34 -47.67 -4.56 33.79
CA HIS A 34 -48.00 -3.26 33.22
C HIS A 34 -46.77 -2.34 33.25
N GLY A 35 -46.05 -2.24 32.13
CA GLY A 35 -45.06 -1.20 31.88
C GLY A 35 -45.71 -0.01 31.18
N ARG A 36 -45.91 1.08 31.93
CA ARG A 36 -46.32 2.39 31.41
C ARG A 36 -45.30 2.90 30.40
N VAL A 37 -45.75 3.20 29.19
CA VAL A 37 -45.00 3.95 28.17
C VAL A 37 -45.15 5.45 28.49
N PRO A 38 -44.06 6.23 28.64
CA PRO A 38 -44.16 7.68 28.75
C PRO A 38 -44.50 8.31 27.39
N PRO A 39 -45.20 9.45 27.36
CA PRO A 39 -45.63 10.08 26.12
C PRO A 39 -44.43 10.65 25.37
N VAL A 40 -44.38 10.38 24.06
CA VAL A 40 -43.45 11.00 23.12
C VAL A 40 -43.89 12.45 22.95
N GLU A 41 -43.05 13.37 23.42
CA GLU A 41 -43.19 14.81 23.20
C GLU A 41 -43.07 15.16 21.71
N ASP A 42 -43.99 16.03 21.29
CA ASP A 42 -44.00 16.79 20.06
C ASP A 42 -42.64 17.46 19.79
N ALA A 43 -42.00 17.09 18.68
CA ALA A 43 -40.99 17.90 18.02
C ALA A 43 -41.53 18.38 16.66
N ARG A 44 -42.46 19.33 16.73
CA ARG A 44 -42.74 20.24 15.62
C ARG A 44 -41.53 21.16 15.42
N GLY A 45 -41.04 21.25 14.19
CA GLY A 45 -40.35 22.44 13.72
C GLY A 45 -38.91 22.24 13.26
N LEU A 46 -38.74 21.72 12.04
CA LEU A 46 -37.59 22.09 11.21
C LEU A 46 -38.07 22.41 9.79
N ARG A 47 -38.09 23.72 9.50
CA ARG A 47 -38.27 24.29 8.16
C ARG A 47 -37.14 23.80 7.23
N PRO A 48 -37.41 23.51 5.96
CA PRO A 48 -36.34 23.28 4.99
C PRO A 48 -35.67 24.63 4.67
N ARG A 49 -34.34 24.66 4.84
CA ARG A 49 -33.50 25.79 4.48
C ARG A 49 -33.04 25.57 3.04
N ASP A 50 -33.58 26.39 2.13
CA ASP A 50 -33.12 26.49 0.76
C ASP A 50 -31.62 26.80 0.71
N GLY A 51 -30.86 25.83 0.21
CA GLY A 51 -29.41 25.91 0.05
C GLY A 51 -29.03 25.65 -1.40
N ASN A 52 -29.31 26.62 -2.25
CA ASN A 52 -28.89 26.67 -3.65
C ASN A 52 -27.34 26.72 -3.73
N ARG A 53 -26.69 25.55 -3.74
CA ARG A 53 -25.25 25.43 -3.99
C ARG A 53 -25.01 25.04 -5.44
N ARG A 54 -24.52 26.03 -6.18
CA ARG A 54 -23.94 25.96 -7.52
C ARG A 54 -22.97 24.77 -7.64
N ARG A 55 -23.23 23.90 -8.62
CA ARG A 55 -22.30 22.85 -9.06
C ARG A 55 -21.11 23.49 -9.78
N PRO A 56 -19.85 23.10 -9.51
CA PRO A 56 -18.73 23.46 -10.36
C PRO A 56 -18.73 22.59 -11.64
N PRO A 57 -18.25 23.11 -12.78
CA PRO A 57 -18.24 22.39 -14.03
C PRO A 57 -17.17 21.29 -14.09
N LEU A 58 -17.47 20.34 -14.96
CA LEU A 58 -16.75 19.11 -15.30
C LEU A 58 -15.34 19.36 -15.85
N HIS A 59 -14.52 18.32 -15.67
CA HIS A 59 -13.12 18.16 -16.08
C HIS A 59 -12.73 18.67 -17.48
N PRO A 60 -11.45 19.08 -17.68
CA PRO A 60 -10.90 19.40 -19.00
C PRO A 60 -10.63 18.13 -19.84
N PRO A 61 -10.64 18.22 -21.18
CA PRO A 61 -10.34 17.10 -22.06
C PRO A 61 -8.84 16.77 -22.11
N PHE A 62 -8.52 15.49 -22.19
CA PHE A 62 -7.18 14.96 -22.47
C PHE A 62 -6.74 15.31 -23.91
N PRO A 63 -5.48 15.68 -24.16
CA PRO A 63 -4.97 15.88 -25.51
C PRO A 63 -4.68 14.53 -26.18
N GLY A 64 -5.27 14.34 -27.36
CA GLY A 64 -5.04 13.20 -28.24
C GLY A 64 -3.61 13.20 -28.78
N THR A 65 -2.97 12.03 -28.70
CA THR A 65 -1.67 11.76 -29.33
C THR A 65 -1.92 11.40 -30.79
N PHE A 66 -1.61 12.35 -31.69
CA PHE A 66 -1.55 12.10 -33.12
C PHE A 66 -0.27 11.33 -33.46
N LEU A 67 -0.44 10.09 -33.91
CA LEU A 67 0.56 9.37 -34.69
C LEU A 67 0.62 10.01 -36.08
N ARG A 68 1.78 10.60 -36.43
CA ARG A 68 2.08 11.00 -37.81
C ARG A 68 3.37 10.31 -38.26
N SER A 69 3.19 9.35 -39.14
CA SER A 69 4.19 8.80 -40.03
C SER A 69 4.70 9.88 -41.01
N GLY A 70 5.98 9.83 -41.37
CA GLY A 70 6.54 10.75 -42.37
C GLY A 70 8.02 10.47 -42.67
N HIS A 71 8.26 10.00 -43.88
CA HIS A 71 9.50 9.51 -44.46
C HIS A 71 10.68 10.50 -44.55
N ALA A 72 11.88 9.89 -44.52
CA ALA A 72 13.06 10.10 -45.35
C ALA A 72 13.41 11.50 -45.90
N HIS A 73 14.64 11.94 -45.62
CA HIS A 73 15.47 12.55 -46.66
C HIS A 73 16.97 12.32 -46.42
N LEU A 74 17.57 11.55 -47.33
CA LEU A 74 19.00 11.51 -47.60
C LEU A 74 19.49 12.90 -48.04
N ARG A 75 20.61 13.35 -47.48
CA ARG A 75 21.55 14.20 -48.24
C ARG A 75 23.00 13.91 -47.84
N ARG A 76 23.69 13.32 -48.81
CA ARG A 76 25.15 13.32 -48.97
C ARG A 76 25.71 14.74 -48.87
N LEU A 77 27.00 14.82 -48.52
CA LEU A 77 28.06 15.74 -48.98
C LEU A 77 29.09 15.78 -47.82
N ARG A 78 30.40 15.76 -47.98
CA ARG A 78 31.33 15.60 -49.10
C ARG A 78 32.70 15.50 -48.41
N ARG A 79 33.53 14.52 -48.75
CA ARG A 79 34.97 14.58 -48.45
C ARG A 79 35.60 15.72 -49.26
N PRO A 80 36.69 16.31 -48.77
CA PRO A 80 37.91 16.21 -49.56
C PRO A 80 39.12 15.83 -48.69
N GLY A 81 39.98 14.99 -49.25
CA GLY A 81 41.34 14.79 -48.75
C GLY A 81 42.30 15.79 -49.39
N GLY A 82 43.49 15.90 -48.81
CA GLY A 82 44.64 16.53 -49.44
C GLY A 82 45.74 16.89 -48.43
N PRO A 83 47.03 16.79 -48.78
CA PRO A 83 48.02 16.17 -47.90
C PRO A 83 49.15 17.11 -47.44
N GLY A 84 49.86 16.65 -46.40
CA GLY A 84 51.29 16.90 -46.21
C GLY A 84 51.69 18.21 -45.55
N THR A 85 52.38 18.11 -44.41
CA THR A 85 53.77 18.61 -44.22
C THR A 85 54.11 18.55 -42.73
N GLY A 86 55.29 17.99 -42.43
CA GLY A 86 55.77 17.81 -41.07
C GLY A 86 56.20 19.12 -40.41
N ARG A 87 56.07 19.16 -39.08
CA ARG A 87 56.95 19.96 -38.24
C ARG A 87 57.01 19.39 -36.83
N ARG A 88 58.25 19.09 -36.41
CA ARG A 88 58.66 18.79 -35.04
C ARG A 88 58.27 19.93 -34.09
N LEU A 89 57.77 19.58 -32.91
CA LEU A 89 57.86 20.35 -31.65
C LEU A 89 57.49 19.36 -30.52
N ARG A 90 58.48 18.68 -29.91
CA ARG A 90 59.14 19.06 -28.65
C ARG A 90 58.16 19.32 -27.49
N ASP A 91 58.20 18.39 -26.54
CA ASP A 91 58.19 18.58 -25.10
C ASP A 91 57.27 19.64 -24.50
N ILE A 92 56.08 19.23 -24.02
CA ILE A 92 55.55 19.67 -22.73
C ILE A 92 54.81 18.49 -22.07
N ARG A 93 55.56 17.64 -21.37
CA ARG A 93 55.05 16.71 -20.36
C ARG A 93 54.73 17.53 -19.10
N ALA A 94 53.58 18.21 -19.10
CA ALA A 94 53.08 18.88 -17.91
C ALA A 94 52.34 17.86 -17.04
N GLU A 95 53.09 17.29 -16.10
CA GLU A 95 52.57 16.67 -14.89
C GLU A 95 51.69 17.67 -14.12
N ARG A 96 50.38 17.66 -14.37
CA ARG A 96 49.38 18.15 -13.40
C ARG A 96 48.62 16.96 -12.84
N GLY A 97 49.35 16.10 -12.15
CA GLY A 97 48.76 15.19 -11.18
C GLY A 97 48.23 16.02 -10.02
N VAL A 98 46.97 16.46 -10.12
CA VAL A 98 46.24 17.00 -8.98
C VAL A 98 46.05 15.84 -7.99
N ARG A 99 47.04 15.64 -7.12
CA ARG A 99 46.90 14.77 -5.95
C ARG A 99 45.89 15.44 -5.03
N PHE A 100 44.62 15.13 -5.21
CA PHE A 100 43.62 15.35 -4.18
C PHE A 100 44.03 14.48 -2.99
N ILE A 101 44.74 15.10 -2.03
CA ILE A 101 44.97 14.54 -0.70
C ILE A 101 43.62 14.61 0.02
N VAL A 102 42.72 13.70 -0.36
CA VAL A 102 41.48 13.46 0.37
C VAL A 102 41.91 12.79 1.67
N SER A 103 41.87 13.53 2.76
CA SER A 103 42.02 13.02 4.13
C SER A 103 41.11 11.81 4.33
N GLY A 104 41.69 10.61 4.29
CA GLY A 104 40.98 9.32 4.15
C GLY A 104 40.04 8.96 5.29
N GLY A 105 40.05 9.71 6.40
CA GLY A 105 39.14 9.48 7.52
C GLY A 105 37.69 9.87 7.24
N ARG A 106 37.45 11.01 6.58
CA ARG A 106 36.10 11.53 6.38
C ARG A 106 35.34 10.85 5.23
N PHE A 107 36.06 10.48 4.17
CA PHE A 107 35.45 9.78 3.04
C PHE A 107 34.87 8.41 3.46
N ARG A 108 35.54 7.71 4.39
CA ARG A 108 35.02 6.46 4.97
C ARG A 108 33.69 6.67 5.66
N THR A 109 33.57 7.69 6.51
CA THR A 109 32.33 7.97 7.24
C THR A 109 31.19 8.34 6.29
N PHE A 110 31.46 9.12 5.24
CA PHE A 110 30.43 9.46 4.24
C PHE A 110 29.98 8.25 3.41
N ALA A 111 30.92 7.40 2.99
CA ALA A 111 30.60 6.16 2.27
C ALA A 111 29.73 5.22 3.12
N TRP A 112 30.02 5.14 4.42
CA TRP A 112 29.24 4.37 5.39
C TRP A 112 27.80 4.87 5.56
N VAL A 113 27.64 6.18 5.78
CA VAL A 113 26.32 6.79 5.91
C VAL A 113 25.52 6.62 4.61
N GLY A 114 26.16 6.76 3.45
CA GLY A 114 25.55 6.53 2.15
C GLY A 114 25.08 5.09 1.95
N ALA A 115 25.91 4.10 2.30
CA ALA A 115 25.55 2.68 2.19
C ALA A 115 24.41 2.30 3.14
N ILE A 116 24.44 2.77 4.39
CA ILE A 116 23.37 2.53 5.36
C ILE A 116 22.07 3.20 4.90
N ALA A 117 22.13 4.45 4.44
CA ALA A 117 20.96 5.17 3.92
C ALA A 117 20.38 4.49 2.67
N LEU A 118 21.22 3.96 1.78
CA LEU A 118 20.78 3.22 0.60
C LEU A 118 20.10 1.90 0.98
N VAL A 119 20.70 1.11 1.88
CA VAL A 119 20.11 -0.15 2.36
C VAL A 119 18.82 0.11 3.14
N ALA A 120 18.80 1.11 4.01
CA ALA A 120 17.60 1.51 4.74
C ALA A 120 16.51 2.04 3.80
N GLY A 121 16.88 2.83 2.78
CA GLY A 121 15.96 3.32 1.75
C GLY A 121 15.39 2.20 0.88
N LEU A 122 16.22 1.24 0.47
CA LEU A 122 15.78 0.07 -0.29
C LEU A 122 14.93 -0.87 0.55
N ALA A 123 15.32 -1.13 1.80
CA ALA A 123 14.52 -1.91 2.74
C ALA A 123 13.18 -1.22 3.02
N ALA A 124 13.14 0.09 3.24
CA ALA A 124 11.90 0.83 3.40
C ALA A 124 11.04 0.83 2.12
N TYR A 125 11.65 0.93 0.94
CA TYR A 125 10.95 0.87 -0.34
C TYR A 125 10.33 -0.51 -0.60
N LEU A 126 11.07 -1.59 -0.34
CA LEU A 126 10.60 -2.96 -0.51
C LEU A 126 9.66 -3.41 0.62
N ALA A 127 9.82 -2.87 1.83
CA ALA A 127 8.94 -3.11 2.97
C ALA A 127 7.69 -2.22 2.95
N ARG A 128 7.56 -1.28 1.99
CA ARG A 128 6.28 -0.61 1.77
C ARG A 128 5.24 -1.68 1.49
N PRO A 129 4.23 -1.85 2.36
CA PRO A 129 3.19 -2.83 2.10
C PRO A 129 2.56 -2.48 0.76
N ALA A 130 2.58 -3.42 -0.18
CA ALA A 130 2.02 -3.28 -1.53
C ALA A 130 0.49 -3.04 -1.56
N GLY A 131 -0.12 -2.64 -0.45
CA GLY A 131 -1.57 -2.52 -0.24
C GLY A 131 -2.05 -1.10 0.09
N ARG A 132 -1.28 -0.05 -0.17
CA ARG A 132 -1.73 1.36 0.03
C ARG A 132 -1.53 2.29 -1.16
N THR A 133 -1.30 1.76 -2.36
CA THR A 133 -1.52 2.58 -3.56
C THR A 133 -3.03 2.75 -3.74
N ALA A 134 -3.49 3.97 -4.03
CA ALA A 134 -4.90 4.31 -4.31
C ALA A 134 -5.52 3.54 -5.51
N LEU A 135 -4.78 2.58 -6.09
CA LEU A 135 -5.15 1.69 -7.18
C LEU A 135 -5.43 0.26 -6.72
N ASP A 136 -5.33 -0.06 -5.43
CA ASP A 136 -5.63 -1.40 -4.94
C ASP A 136 -7.15 -1.57 -4.78
N VAL A 137 -7.81 -2.16 -5.80
CA VAL A 137 -9.28 -2.36 -5.90
C VAL A 137 -9.72 -3.74 -5.35
N ARG A 138 -8.96 -4.34 -4.43
CA ARG A 138 -9.30 -5.64 -3.83
C ARG A 138 -10.60 -5.58 -3.02
N ARG A 139 -11.48 -6.56 -3.26
CA ARG A 139 -12.77 -6.73 -2.56
C ARG A 139 -12.58 -7.55 -1.28
N SER A 140 -11.81 -7.02 -0.33
CA SER A 140 -11.49 -7.67 0.94
C SER A 140 -12.43 -7.22 2.07
N SER A 141 -12.84 -8.17 2.92
CA SER A 141 -13.63 -7.92 4.14
C SER A 141 -12.83 -7.18 5.22
N PHE A 142 -11.49 -7.21 5.16
CA PHE A 142 -10.63 -6.44 6.07
C PHE A 142 -10.55 -4.95 5.73
N ARG A 143 -10.99 -4.56 4.53
CA ARG A 143 -10.84 -3.19 4.03
C ARG A 143 -12.08 -2.36 4.29
N THR A 144 -11.90 -1.25 4.99
CA THR A 144 -12.92 -0.23 5.24
C THR A 144 -12.94 0.88 4.19
N THR A 145 -12.02 0.86 3.22
CA THR A 145 -12.04 1.78 2.06
C THR A 145 -13.30 1.58 1.22
N PRO A 146 -13.73 2.56 0.40
CA PRO A 146 -14.93 2.43 -0.44
C PRO A 146 -14.97 1.15 -1.29
N ASP A 147 -13.80 0.68 -1.74
CA ASP A 147 -13.70 -0.54 -2.55
C ASP A 147 -13.70 -1.87 -1.79
N GLY A 148 -13.55 -1.85 -0.46
CA GLY A 148 -13.60 -3.07 0.36
C GLY A 148 -15.02 -3.61 0.51
N VAL A 149 -15.19 -4.74 1.20
CA VAL A 149 -16.51 -5.37 1.45
C VAL A 149 -16.80 -5.60 2.94
N ALA A 150 -16.11 -4.88 3.82
CA ALA A 150 -16.26 -4.97 5.28
C ALA A 150 -17.70 -4.69 5.74
N ALA A 151 -18.40 -3.74 5.12
CA ALA A 151 -19.77 -3.40 5.44
C ALA A 151 -20.75 -4.54 5.09
N PHE A 152 -20.54 -5.21 3.95
CA PHE A 152 -21.31 -6.41 3.59
C PHE A 152 -21.08 -7.56 4.59
N ALA A 153 -19.82 -7.83 4.96
CA ALA A 153 -19.48 -8.84 5.97
C ALA A 153 -20.17 -8.55 7.32
N ARG A 154 -20.03 -7.32 7.84
CA ARG A 154 -20.69 -6.90 9.09
C ARG A 154 -22.21 -6.91 8.99
N GLY A 155 -22.77 -6.67 7.81
CA GLY A 155 -24.20 -6.80 7.54
C GLY A 155 -24.67 -8.23 7.81
N LEU A 156 -23.98 -9.22 7.26
CA LEU A 156 -24.26 -10.64 7.50
C LEU A 156 -24.14 -11.01 8.99
N GLU A 157 -23.11 -10.52 9.69
CA GLU A 157 -22.96 -10.71 11.14
C GLU A 157 -24.13 -10.13 11.92
N ARG A 158 -24.60 -8.93 11.55
CA ARG A 158 -25.75 -8.28 12.18
C ARG A 158 -27.05 -9.07 12.00
N PHE A 159 -27.17 -9.85 10.93
CA PHE A 159 -28.28 -10.79 10.70
C PHE A 159 -28.02 -12.18 11.30
N GLY A 160 -27.04 -12.31 12.20
CA GLY A 160 -26.77 -13.56 12.93
C GLY A 160 -26.13 -14.64 12.06
N ARG A 161 -25.33 -14.25 11.06
CA ARG A 161 -24.43 -15.17 10.34
C ARG A 161 -22.98 -14.83 10.66
N PRO A 162 -22.26 -15.66 11.42
CA PRO A 162 -20.85 -15.38 11.70
C PRO A 162 -20.06 -15.33 10.39
N THR A 163 -19.17 -14.35 10.26
CA THR A 163 -18.26 -14.26 9.12
C THR A 163 -16.83 -14.50 9.57
N ALA A 164 -16.03 -15.10 8.67
CA ALA A 164 -14.63 -15.35 8.94
C ALA A 164 -13.78 -15.17 7.67
N PRO A 165 -12.57 -14.62 7.80
CA PRO A 165 -11.63 -14.59 6.69
C PRO A 165 -11.04 -15.99 6.46
N ARG A 166 -10.93 -16.41 5.19
CA ARG A 166 -10.19 -17.60 4.79
C ARG A 166 -8.87 -17.19 4.14
N LEU A 167 -7.78 -17.46 4.85
CA LEU A 167 -6.42 -17.04 4.52
C LEU A 167 -5.58 -18.14 3.87
N THR A 168 -6.17 -19.30 3.62
CA THR A 168 -5.55 -20.49 3.05
C THR A 168 -6.13 -20.80 1.65
N PRO A 169 -5.37 -21.52 0.79
CA PRO A 169 -5.88 -22.02 -0.48
C PRO A 169 -7.15 -22.86 -0.30
N LEU A 170 -8.00 -22.91 -1.33
CA LEU A 170 -9.26 -23.65 -1.24
C LEU A 170 -9.06 -25.17 -1.21
N ALA A 171 -7.97 -25.65 -1.81
CA ALA A 171 -7.63 -27.07 -1.90
C ALA A 171 -7.12 -27.64 -0.55
N ASP A 172 -6.47 -26.82 0.27
CA ASP A 172 -5.71 -27.30 1.43
C ASP A 172 -6.47 -27.22 2.75
N ALA A 173 -7.61 -26.53 2.76
CA ALA A 173 -8.30 -26.24 4.01
C ALA A 173 -9.58 -27.06 4.15
N ASP A 174 -9.86 -27.44 5.39
CA ASP A 174 -10.98 -28.30 5.73
C ASP A 174 -12.30 -27.77 5.14
N PRO A 175 -13.18 -28.68 4.69
CA PRO A 175 -14.51 -28.32 4.25
C PRO A 175 -15.25 -27.74 5.45
N VAL A 176 -15.54 -26.43 5.41
CA VAL A 176 -16.33 -25.79 6.45
C VAL A 176 -17.78 -25.68 5.99
N PRO A 177 -18.77 -26.06 6.83
CA PRO A 177 -20.17 -25.81 6.54
C PRO A 177 -20.44 -24.31 6.33
N GLY A 178 -21.48 -24.00 5.54
CA GLY A 178 -21.90 -22.63 5.24
C GLY A 178 -21.52 -22.11 3.87
N ALA A 179 -21.32 -20.79 3.78
CA ALA A 179 -21.08 -20.11 2.51
C ALA A 179 -19.60 -19.75 2.29
N LEU A 180 -19.20 -19.62 1.02
CA LEU A 180 -17.94 -19.00 0.60
C LEU A 180 -18.24 -17.78 -0.26
N VAL A 181 -17.56 -16.68 0.02
CA VAL A 181 -17.65 -15.43 -0.72
C VAL A 181 -16.33 -15.22 -1.48
N LEU A 182 -16.39 -15.34 -2.80
CA LEU A 182 -15.26 -15.17 -3.72
C LEU A 182 -15.58 -14.02 -4.69
N LEU A 183 -15.12 -12.82 -4.33
CA LEU A 183 -15.47 -11.57 -5.03
C LEU A 183 -14.26 -10.96 -5.73
N SER A 184 -14.29 -10.88 -7.06
CA SER A 184 -13.22 -10.38 -7.90
C SER A 184 -11.82 -10.84 -7.44
N PRO A 185 -11.52 -12.15 -7.50
CA PRO A 185 -10.26 -12.68 -6.98
C PRO A 185 -9.05 -12.18 -7.76
N ALA A 186 -8.13 -11.51 -7.06
CA ALA A 186 -6.85 -11.03 -7.59
C ALA A 186 -5.89 -12.17 -7.96
N VAL A 187 -6.03 -13.32 -7.30
CA VAL A 187 -5.35 -14.57 -7.62
C VAL A 187 -6.38 -15.54 -8.20
N VAL A 188 -6.20 -15.93 -9.47
CA VAL A 188 -7.10 -16.88 -10.12
C VAL A 188 -7.02 -18.25 -9.42
N PRO A 189 -8.16 -18.83 -8.99
CA PRO A 189 -8.17 -20.17 -8.41
C PRO A 189 -7.61 -21.21 -9.38
N SER A 190 -6.75 -22.09 -8.89
CA SER A 190 -6.22 -23.20 -9.68
C SER A 190 -7.30 -24.24 -10.02
N PRO A 191 -7.11 -25.10 -11.04
CA PRO A 191 -8.08 -26.15 -11.37
C PRO A 191 -8.40 -27.10 -10.21
N VAL A 192 -7.42 -27.39 -9.35
CA VAL A 192 -7.60 -28.21 -8.15
C VAL A 192 -8.49 -27.50 -7.13
N GLU A 193 -8.26 -26.20 -6.90
CA GLU A 193 -9.11 -25.37 -6.03
C GLU A 193 -10.53 -25.23 -6.58
N VAL A 194 -10.70 -25.06 -7.89
CA VAL A 194 -12.02 -25.01 -8.54
C VAL A 194 -12.77 -26.32 -8.33
N ARG A 195 -12.10 -27.47 -8.52
CA ARG A 195 -12.70 -28.78 -8.26
C ARG A 195 -13.10 -28.93 -6.80
N ALA A 196 -12.24 -28.59 -5.85
CA ALA A 196 -12.53 -28.66 -4.42
C ALA A 196 -13.71 -27.74 -4.04
N LEU A 197 -13.75 -26.53 -4.60
CA LEU A 197 -14.82 -25.58 -4.39
C LEU A 197 -16.17 -26.11 -4.91
N LEU A 198 -16.22 -26.57 -6.15
CA LEU A 198 -17.45 -27.07 -6.75
C LEU A 198 -17.93 -28.36 -6.07
N GLU A 199 -17.01 -29.19 -5.61
CA GLU A 199 -17.35 -30.37 -4.82
C GLU A 199 -17.94 -30.02 -3.45
N ARG A 200 -17.44 -28.97 -2.79
CA ARG A 200 -18.07 -28.43 -1.58
C ARG A 200 -19.49 -27.93 -1.84
N VAL A 201 -19.68 -27.15 -2.92
CA VAL A 201 -21.03 -26.67 -3.30
C VAL A 201 -21.94 -27.85 -3.59
N ARG A 202 -21.47 -28.86 -4.33
CA ARG A 202 -22.24 -30.08 -4.64
C ARG A 202 -22.77 -30.79 -3.41
N ARG A 203 -22.06 -30.74 -2.27
CA ARG A 203 -22.45 -31.34 -0.98
C ARG A 203 -23.31 -30.43 -0.08
N GLY A 204 -23.88 -29.36 -0.62
CA GLY A 204 -24.77 -28.46 0.14
C GLY A 204 -24.18 -27.10 0.51
N GLY A 205 -22.94 -26.80 0.10
CA GLY A 205 -22.34 -25.49 0.35
C GLY A 205 -22.94 -24.38 -0.52
N THR A 206 -22.87 -23.13 -0.03
CA THR A 206 -23.27 -21.95 -0.80
C THR A 206 -22.04 -21.19 -1.30
N LEU A 207 -22.02 -20.77 -2.57
CA LEU A 207 -20.95 -19.96 -3.16
C LEU A 207 -21.50 -18.63 -3.66
N VAL A 208 -21.02 -17.52 -3.13
CA VAL A 208 -21.19 -16.18 -3.73
C VAL A 208 -19.99 -15.92 -4.61
N TYR A 209 -20.21 -15.81 -5.92
CA TYR A 209 -19.15 -15.65 -6.89
C TYR A 209 -19.33 -14.38 -7.71
N ALA A 210 -18.37 -13.47 -7.59
CA ALA A 210 -18.16 -12.40 -8.54
C ALA A 210 -16.74 -12.58 -9.13
N PRO A 211 -16.58 -12.71 -10.44
CA PRO A 211 -15.29 -12.91 -11.09
C PRO A 211 -14.53 -11.60 -11.36
N GLN A 212 -13.19 -11.67 -11.41
CA GLN A 212 -12.34 -10.54 -11.83
C GLN A 212 -12.00 -10.64 -13.30
N LEU A 213 -12.28 -9.57 -14.05
CA LEU A 213 -11.82 -9.43 -15.43
C LEU A 213 -10.49 -8.70 -15.43
N PHE A 214 -9.40 -9.40 -15.75
CA PHE A 214 -8.10 -8.77 -15.96
C PHE A 214 -8.11 -8.02 -17.30
N PRO A 215 -7.71 -6.74 -17.33
CA PRO A 215 -7.69 -5.95 -18.57
C PRO A 215 -6.73 -6.50 -19.64
N ALA A 216 -5.72 -7.31 -19.23
CA ALA A 216 -4.64 -7.77 -20.08
C ALA A 216 -4.89 -9.09 -20.84
N ILE A 217 -6.02 -9.77 -20.62
CA ILE A 217 -6.30 -11.02 -21.34
C ILE A 217 -6.94 -10.67 -22.68
N SER A 218 -6.18 -10.84 -23.76
CA SER A 218 -6.51 -10.49 -25.15
C SER A 218 -7.46 -11.47 -25.84
N SER A 219 -8.00 -12.48 -25.14
CA SER A 219 -8.94 -13.41 -25.73
C SER A 219 -10.36 -12.83 -25.80
N ALA A 220 -11.02 -13.03 -26.94
CA ALA A 220 -12.41 -12.64 -27.19
C ALA A 220 -13.41 -13.21 -26.17
N LEU A 221 -13.00 -14.23 -25.40
CA LEU A 221 -13.73 -14.81 -24.29
C LEU A 221 -12.89 -14.66 -23.02
N ARG A 222 -13.36 -13.84 -22.08
CA ARG A 222 -12.75 -13.65 -20.76
C ARG A 222 -13.33 -14.66 -19.78
N ILE A 223 -12.92 -15.92 -19.91
CA ILE A 223 -13.41 -17.04 -19.12
C ILE A 223 -12.38 -17.37 -18.04
N THR A 224 -12.80 -17.45 -16.78
CA THR A 224 -11.97 -18.00 -15.70
C THR A 224 -12.20 -19.51 -15.59
N PRO A 225 -11.26 -20.31 -15.02
CA PRO A 225 -11.46 -21.75 -14.86
C PRO A 225 -12.75 -22.12 -14.10
N LEU A 226 -13.15 -21.30 -13.12
CA LEU A 226 -14.41 -21.50 -12.39
C LEU A 226 -15.63 -21.18 -13.27
N MET A 227 -15.57 -20.12 -14.08
CA MET A 227 -16.65 -19.80 -15.02
C MET A 227 -16.83 -20.87 -16.09
N ASP A 228 -15.74 -21.40 -16.63
CA ASP A 228 -15.75 -22.51 -17.58
C ASP A 228 -16.47 -23.73 -17.00
N SER A 229 -16.09 -24.10 -15.76
CA SER A 229 -16.72 -25.20 -15.03
C SER A 229 -18.20 -24.97 -14.69
N LEU A 230 -18.63 -23.71 -14.62
CA LEU A 230 -20.02 -23.31 -14.41
C LEU A 230 -20.77 -23.06 -15.74
N GLY A 231 -20.14 -23.21 -16.91
CA GLY A 231 -20.75 -22.91 -18.21
C GLY A 231 -21.15 -21.45 -18.39
N LEU A 232 -20.39 -20.52 -17.81
CA LEU A 232 -20.65 -19.09 -17.83
C LEU A 232 -19.57 -18.34 -18.61
N ALA A 233 -19.96 -17.33 -19.37
CA ALA A 233 -19.03 -16.45 -20.07
C ALA A 233 -19.34 -14.98 -19.76
N PHE A 234 -18.29 -14.16 -19.70
CA PHE A 234 -18.48 -12.72 -19.74
C PHE A 234 -18.72 -12.22 -21.13
N ARG A 235 -19.54 -11.19 -21.16
CA ARG A 235 -19.50 -10.22 -22.22
C ARG A 235 -19.15 -8.87 -21.60
N VAL A 236 -18.20 -8.17 -22.22
CA VAL A 236 -18.06 -6.72 -21.96
C VAL A 236 -19.18 -6.06 -22.75
N PRO A 237 -20.20 -5.50 -22.07
CA PRO A 237 -21.29 -4.83 -22.75
C PRO A 237 -20.76 -3.61 -23.51
N ARG A 238 -21.33 -3.35 -24.68
CA ARG A 238 -21.09 -2.09 -25.38
C ARG A 238 -21.81 -0.95 -24.64
N PRO A 239 -21.38 0.31 -24.81
CA PRO A 239 -22.19 1.45 -24.37
C PRO A 239 -23.63 1.30 -24.88
N GLY A 240 -24.61 1.39 -23.99
CA GLY A 240 -26.04 1.19 -24.29
C GLY A 240 -26.58 -0.23 -24.05
N ASP A 241 -25.74 -1.24 -23.85
CA ASP A 241 -26.19 -2.63 -23.66
C ASP A 241 -26.79 -2.91 -22.26
N LEU A 242 -26.70 -1.93 -21.33
CA LEU A 242 -27.03 -2.12 -19.92
C LEU A 242 -28.06 -1.11 -19.39
N GLU A 243 -28.82 -0.47 -20.27
CA GLU A 243 -29.67 0.67 -19.90
C GLU A 243 -30.97 0.27 -19.18
N ARG A 244 -31.38 -1.00 -19.28
CA ARG A 244 -32.66 -1.48 -18.75
C ARG A 244 -32.46 -2.64 -17.78
N PRO A 245 -31.99 -2.37 -16.55
CA PRO A 245 -31.95 -3.39 -15.52
C PRO A 245 -33.37 -3.69 -15.04
N GLU A 246 -33.71 -4.98 -14.93
CA GLU A 246 -35.02 -5.46 -14.52
C GLU A 246 -34.85 -6.64 -13.56
N TRP A 247 -35.55 -6.60 -12.42
CA TRP A 247 -35.64 -7.76 -11.55
C TRP A 247 -36.42 -8.88 -12.25
N ALA A 248 -35.96 -10.11 -12.10
CA ALA A 248 -36.77 -11.26 -12.45
C ALA A 248 -37.90 -11.45 -11.43
N ALA A 249 -38.99 -12.11 -11.81
CA ALA A 249 -40.01 -12.52 -10.85
C ALA A 249 -39.45 -13.63 -9.94
N HIS A 250 -39.00 -13.26 -8.75
CA HIS A 250 -38.35 -14.16 -7.80
C HIS A 250 -38.53 -13.66 -6.35
N SER A 251 -38.74 -14.57 -5.40
CA SER A 251 -38.97 -14.22 -3.99
C SER A 251 -37.87 -13.35 -3.36
N LEU A 252 -36.62 -13.60 -3.76
CA LEU A 252 -35.46 -12.80 -3.32
C LEU A 252 -35.52 -11.32 -3.75
N THR A 253 -36.18 -11.01 -4.86
CA THR A 253 -36.27 -9.66 -5.44
C THR A 253 -37.58 -8.95 -5.11
N ASP A 254 -38.53 -9.62 -4.45
CA ASP A 254 -39.83 -9.04 -4.12
C ASP A 254 -39.71 -7.83 -3.19
N GLY A 255 -40.48 -6.79 -3.51
CA GLY A 255 -40.55 -5.53 -2.76
C GLY A 255 -39.29 -4.67 -2.82
N LEU A 256 -38.31 -5.00 -3.68
CA LEU A 256 -37.13 -4.18 -3.85
C LEU A 256 -37.39 -2.98 -4.78
N PRO A 257 -36.71 -1.84 -4.57
CA PRO A 257 -36.75 -0.72 -5.50
C PRO A 257 -36.13 -1.14 -6.85
N ALA A 258 -36.27 -0.28 -7.86
CA ALA A 258 -35.70 -0.53 -9.19
C ALA A 258 -34.20 -0.87 -9.11
N PRO A 259 -33.72 -1.88 -9.87
CA PRO A 259 -32.32 -2.28 -9.84
C PRO A 259 -31.41 -1.18 -10.40
N THR A 260 -30.17 -1.14 -9.91
CA THR A 260 -29.11 -0.35 -10.54
C THR A 260 -28.51 -1.16 -11.70
N ALA A 261 -28.19 -0.48 -12.81
CA ALA A 261 -27.53 -1.12 -13.94
C ALA A 261 -26.16 -1.66 -13.53
N PRO A 262 -25.89 -2.97 -13.67
CA PRO A 262 -24.58 -3.51 -13.34
C PRO A 262 -23.58 -3.06 -14.40
N ARG A 263 -22.29 -2.94 -14.05
CA ARG A 263 -21.24 -2.55 -15.01
C ARG A 263 -20.91 -3.64 -16.02
N ARG A 264 -21.38 -4.86 -15.77
CA ARG A 264 -21.04 -6.07 -16.52
C ARG A 264 -22.27 -6.96 -16.65
N ALA A 265 -22.20 -7.88 -17.60
CA ALA A 265 -23.25 -8.86 -17.83
C ALA A 265 -22.65 -10.25 -18.06
N LEU A 266 -23.35 -11.26 -17.57
CA LEU A 266 -23.07 -12.67 -17.77
C LEU A 266 -23.97 -13.21 -18.88
N ARG A 267 -23.44 -14.19 -19.60
CA ARG A 267 -24.17 -15.03 -20.55
C ARG A 267 -23.87 -16.50 -20.24
N ARG A 268 -24.86 -17.36 -20.40
CA ARG A 268 -24.65 -18.81 -20.46
C ARG A 268 -23.89 -19.18 -21.73
N MET A 269 -22.82 -19.95 -21.59
CA MET A 269 -22.11 -20.49 -22.75
C MET A 269 -23.06 -21.33 -23.62
N THR A 270 -22.88 -21.24 -24.93
CA THR A 270 -23.58 -22.10 -25.89
C THR A 270 -22.97 -23.50 -25.89
N SER A 271 -23.72 -24.53 -26.29
CA SER A 271 -23.19 -25.91 -26.37
C SER A 271 -21.93 -26.01 -27.22
N ARG A 272 -21.79 -25.15 -28.24
CA ARG A 272 -20.59 -25.03 -29.07
C ARG A 272 -19.38 -24.50 -28.29
N GLU A 273 -19.58 -23.57 -27.37
CA GLU A 273 -18.52 -23.00 -26.53
C GLU A 273 -18.11 -23.93 -25.39
N LEU A 274 -19.07 -24.67 -24.82
CA LEU A 274 -18.82 -25.67 -23.78
C LEU A 274 -18.09 -26.91 -24.31
N GLY A 275 -18.10 -27.17 -25.62
CA GLY A 275 -17.58 -28.41 -26.21
C GLY A 275 -18.43 -29.63 -25.83
N GLU A 276 -18.16 -30.77 -26.48
CA GLU A 276 -18.94 -32.00 -26.28
C GLU A 276 -18.74 -32.63 -24.89
N HIS A 277 -17.73 -32.22 -24.13
CA HIS A 277 -17.34 -32.86 -22.87
C HIS A 277 -18.01 -32.26 -21.63
N THR A 278 -18.71 -31.13 -21.77
CA THR A 278 -19.29 -30.49 -20.60
C THR A 278 -20.69 -31.01 -20.36
N ARG A 279 -20.79 -31.83 -19.29
CA ARG A 279 -22.03 -32.34 -18.71
C ARG A 279 -23.05 -31.21 -18.52
N SER A 280 -24.33 -31.59 -18.53
CA SER A 280 -25.50 -30.75 -18.21
C SER A 280 -25.18 -29.72 -17.10
N VAL A 281 -24.92 -28.48 -17.53
CA VAL A 281 -24.76 -27.35 -16.61
C VAL A 281 -26.16 -26.93 -16.15
N PRO A 282 -26.43 -26.88 -14.84
CA PRO A 282 -27.73 -26.49 -14.31
C PRO A 282 -28.19 -25.12 -14.85
N PRO A 283 -29.51 -24.92 -15.02
CA PRO A 283 -30.02 -23.63 -15.46
C PRO A 283 -29.73 -22.55 -14.41
N VAL A 284 -29.32 -21.37 -14.87
CA VAL A 284 -29.22 -20.18 -14.02
C VAL A 284 -30.60 -19.57 -13.90
N GLN A 285 -31.13 -19.50 -12.69
CA GLN A 285 -32.32 -18.71 -12.37
C GLN A 285 -31.88 -17.25 -12.30
N THR A 286 -32.18 -16.48 -13.35
CA THR A 286 -31.84 -15.06 -13.39
C THR A 286 -32.53 -14.32 -12.25
N LEU A 287 -31.78 -13.54 -11.49
CA LEU A 287 -32.31 -12.64 -10.46
C LEU A 287 -32.37 -11.19 -10.98
N LEU A 288 -31.34 -10.79 -11.73
CA LEU A 288 -31.25 -9.49 -12.39
C LEU A 288 -31.02 -9.71 -13.88
N THR A 289 -31.95 -9.23 -14.69
CA THR A 289 -31.79 -9.15 -16.15
C THR A 289 -31.33 -7.75 -16.52
N VAL A 290 -30.54 -7.64 -17.58
CA VAL A 290 -30.20 -6.36 -18.18
C VAL A 290 -30.47 -6.42 -19.67
N GLY A 291 -31.37 -5.57 -20.14
CA GLY A 291 -31.72 -5.45 -21.55
C GLY A 291 -30.83 -4.45 -22.29
N SER A 292 -30.52 -4.77 -23.54
CA SER A 292 -30.01 -3.82 -24.54
C SER A 292 -31.15 -3.27 -25.40
N ASN A 293 -30.92 -2.12 -26.05
CA ASN A 293 -31.88 -1.51 -26.96
C ASN A 293 -32.18 -2.38 -28.20
N ASP A 294 -31.33 -3.36 -28.52
CA ASP A 294 -31.56 -4.34 -29.60
C ASP A 294 -32.43 -5.54 -29.16
N GLY A 295 -33.01 -5.50 -27.96
CA GLY A 295 -33.86 -6.55 -27.41
C GLY A 295 -33.11 -7.74 -26.80
N ARG A 296 -31.76 -7.75 -26.83
CA ARG A 296 -30.99 -8.80 -26.16
C ARG A 296 -31.06 -8.64 -24.64
N ARG A 297 -31.14 -9.77 -23.95
CA ARG A 297 -31.18 -9.84 -22.48
C ARG A 297 -29.96 -10.57 -21.96
N TRP A 298 -29.37 -10.00 -20.92
CA TRP A 298 -28.18 -10.51 -20.24
C TRP A 298 -28.47 -10.72 -18.76
N THR A 299 -27.65 -11.53 -18.10
CA THR A 299 -27.80 -11.80 -16.66
C THR A 299 -26.83 -10.93 -15.87
N GLY A 300 -27.34 -10.01 -15.04
CA GLY A 300 -26.53 -9.25 -14.09
C GLY A 300 -26.23 -10.04 -12.82
N ALA A 301 -27.19 -10.84 -12.37
CA ALA A 301 -27.07 -11.74 -11.23
C ALA A 301 -27.99 -12.96 -11.41
N GLY A 302 -27.59 -14.10 -10.87
CA GLY A 302 -28.38 -15.32 -10.96
C GLY A 302 -28.09 -16.31 -9.84
N LEU A 303 -29.04 -17.19 -9.58
CA LEU A 303 -28.95 -18.31 -8.66
C LEU A 303 -28.89 -19.61 -9.47
N MET A 304 -27.87 -20.42 -9.24
CA MET A 304 -27.68 -21.71 -9.91
C MET A 304 -27.67 -22.83 -8.86
N PRO A 305 -28.62 -23.77 -8.88
CA PRO A 305 -28.52 -24.98 -8.08
C PRO A 305 -27.34 -25.82 -8.58
N PHE A 306 -26.54 -26.38 -7.68
CA PHE A 306 -25.38 -27.19 -8.04
C PHE A 306 -25.18 -28.33 -7.04
N GLY A 307 -25.66 -29.52 -7.40
CA GLY A 307 -25.81 -30.62 -6.43
C GLY A 307 -26.85 -30.25 -5.37
N ASP A 308 -26.50 -30.47 -4.10
CA ASP A 308 -27.34 -30.12 -2.95
C ASP A 308 -27.17 -28.64 -2.52
N GLY A 309 -26.20 -27.92 -3.12
CA GLY A 309 -25.89 -26.53 -2.79
C GLY A 309 -26.24 -25.55 -3.90
N HIS A 310 -25.76 -24.32 -3.74
CA HIS A 310 -26.16 -23.19 -4.58
C HIS A 310 -24.98 -22.28 -4.92
N VAL A 311 -24.98 -21.75 -6.15
CA VAL A 311 -24.05 -20.70 -6.60
C VAL A 311 -24.84 -19.43 -6.88
N ILE A 312 -24.57 -18.37 -6.13
CA ILE A 312 -25.05 -17.01 -6.36
C ILE A 312 -23.98 -16.31 -7.21
N VAL A 313 -24.26 -16.13 -8.50
CA VAL A 313 -23.31 -15.54 -9.45
C VAL A 313 -23.68 -14.08 -9.70
N LEU A 314 -22.66 -13.21 -9.66
CA LEU A 314 -22.76 -11.78 -9.94
C LEU A 314 -21.85 -11.42 -11.12
N SER A 315 -22.31 -10.52 -11.98
CA SER A 315 -21.48 -10.00 -13.05
C SER A 315 -20.39 -9.04 -12.56
N ASP A 316 -20.60 -8.41 -11.40
CA ASP A 316 -19.66 -7.51 -10.73
C ASP A 316 -19.82 -7.61 -9.19
N ALA A 317 -18.73 -7.39 -8.48
CA ALA A 317 -18.68 -7.34 -7.01
C ALA A 317 -18.98 -5.94 -6.44
N GLU A 318 -18.97 -4.90 -7.28
CA GLU A 318 -19.16 -3.51 -6.83
C GLU A 318 -20.41 -3.23 -5.99
N PRO A 319 -21.59 -3.81 -6.28
CA PRO A 319 -22.77 -3.65 -5.44
C PRO A 319 -22.51 -4.02 -3.97
N LEU A 320 -21.58 -4.95 -3.71
CA LEU A 320 -21.22 -5.41 -2.37
C LEU A 320 -20.11 -4.56 -1.71
N SER A 321 -19.59 -3.56 -2.41
CA SER A 321 -18.52 -2.69 -1.90
C SER A 321 -19.03 -1.73 -0.84
N ASN A 322 -18.17 -1.31 0.10
CA ASN A 322 -18.53 -0.40 1.18
C ASN A 322 -19.15 0.91 0.68
N GLY A 323 -18.70 1.41 -0.47
CA GLY A 323 -19.23 2.63 -1.08
C GLY A 323 -20.59 2.49 -1.78
N ARG A 324 -21.11 1.26 -1.93
CA ARG A 324 -22.33 0.98 -2.70
C ARG A 324 -23.35 0.13 -1.96
N VAL A 325 -22.92 -0.72 -1.04
CA VAL A 325 -23.75 -1.73 -0.35
C VAL A 325 -24.99 -1.15 0.35
N ALA A 326 -24.94 0.10 0.79
CA ALA A 326 -26.07 0.77 1.44
C ALA A 326 -27.16 1.21 0.45
N ASP A 327 -26.78 1.54 -0.78
CA ASP A 327 -27.67 2.17 -1.76
C ASP A 327 -28.00 1.26 -2.95
N ASP A 328 -27.26 0.16 -3.13
CA ASP A 328 -27.44 -0.76 -4.26
C ASP A 328 -28.37 -1.93 -3.86
N PRO A 329 -29.59 -2.04 -4.43
CA PRO A 329 -30.53 -3.07 -4.00
C PRO A 329 -30.08 -4.49 -4.38
N LEU A 330 -29.12 -4.66 -5.30
CA LEU A 330 -28.53 -5.97 -5.59
C LEU A 330 -27.77 -6.52 -4.38
N ALA A 331 -27.20 -5.66 -3.52
CA ALA A 331 -26.59 -6.11 -2.27
C ALA A 331 -27.62 -6.79 -1.34
N LEU A 332 -28.85 -6.27 -1.29
CA LEU A 332 -29.93 -6.86 -0.52
C LEU A 332 -30.36 -8.21 -1.09
N VAL A 333 -30.45 -8.36 -2.41
CA VAL A 333 -30.73 -9.65 -3.07
C VAL A 333 -29.67 -10.68 -2.68
N VAL A 334 -28.40 -10.32 -2.76
CA VAL A 334 -27.29 -11.24 -2.42
C VAL A 334 -27.33 -11.61 -0.94
N MET A 335 -27.56 -10.63 -0.06
CA MET A 335 -27.70 -10.88 1.37
C MET A 335 -28.88 -11.81 1.66
N ARG A 336 -30.05 -11.58 1.07
CA ARG A 336 -31.22 -12.47 1.18
C ARG A 336 -30.89 -13.88 0.69
N ALA A 337 -30.25 -14.00 -0.48
CA ALA A 337 -29.87 -15.30 -1.04
C ALA A 337 -28.94 -16.07 -0.09
N VAL A 338 -27.91 -15.40 0.45
CA VAL A 338 -27.01 -16.01 1.42
C VAL A 338 -27.75 -16.43 2.69
N LEU A 339 -28.63 -15.59 3.24
CA LEU A 339 -29.41 -15.88 4.44
C LEU A 339 -30.40 -17.04 4.24
N THR A 340 -31.00 -17.15 3.05
CA THR A 340 -31.91 -18.26 2.68
C THR A 340 -31.18 -19.61 2.60
N HIS A 341 -29.93 -19.60 2.14
CA HIS A 341 -29.15 -20.82 1.93
C HIS A 341 -28.06 -21.05 2.99
N THR A 342 -28.20 -20.43 4.16
CA THR A 342 -27.33 -20.64 5.33
C THR A 342 -28.15 -20.60 6.61
N THR A 343 -27.70 -21.32 7.63
CA THR A 343 -28.25 -21.33 8.98
C THR A 343 -27.42 -20.45 9.92
N PRO A 344 -27.94 -20.04 11.09
CA PRO A 344 -27.14 -19.31 12.08
C PRO A 344 -25.89 -20.04 12.58
N ALA A 345 -25.85 -21.38 12.48
CA ALA A 345 -24.69 -22.20 12.84
C ALA A 345 -23.60 -22.19 11.75
N ASP A 346 -23.96 -21.80 10.52
CA ASP A 346 -23.04 -21.75 9.40
C ASP A 346 -22.14 -20.51 9.47
N THR A 347 -20.86 -20.70 9.16
CA THR A 347 -19.92 -19.58 9.00
C THR A 347 -19.79 -19.18 7.54
N ILE A 348 -19.82 -17.88 7.27
CA ILE A 348 -19.62 -17.32 5.93
C ILE A 348 -18.16 -16.94 5.77
N PHE A 349 -17.45 -17.66 4.91
CA PHE A 349 -16.03 -17.44 4.68
C PHE A 349 -15.77 -16.47 3.54
N PHE A 350 -14.96 -15.44 3.77
CA PHE A 350 -14.44 -14.58 2.70
C PHE A 350 -13.10 -15.12 2.19
N ALA A 351 -12.99 -15.36 0.89
CA ALA A 351 -11.78 -15.93 0.26
C ALA A 351 -10.64 -14.89 0.15
N GLU A 352 -10.12 -14.44 1.29
CA GLU A 352 -9.09 -13.42 1.42
C GLU A 352 -7.74 -13.87 0.82
N PHE A 353 -7.45 -15.18 0.84
CA PHE A 353 -6.31 -15.74 0.12
C PHE A 353 -6.30 -15.35 -1.36
N HIS A 354 -7.46 -15.44 -2.03
CA HIS A 354 -7.62 -15.09 -3.45
C HIS A 354 -7.65 -13.58 -3.68
N GLN A 355 -7.80 -12.77 -2.64
CA GLN A 355 -7.49 -11.33 -2.67
C GLN A 355 -5.99 -11.05 -2.55
N GLY A 356 -5.14 -12.08 -2.47
CA GLY A 356 -3.71 -11.95 -2.22
C GLY A 356 -3.38 -11.63 -0.76
N ILE A 357 -4.33 -11.81 0.16
CA ILE A 357 -4.13 -11.67 1.61
C ILE A 357 -3.89 -13.08 2.17
N ARG A 358 -2.61 -13.42 2.34
CA ARG A 358 -2.18 -14.73 2.85
C ARG A 358 -1.79 -14.60 4.31
N GLY A 359 -2.38 -15.44 5.17
CA GLY A 359 -2.03 -15.72 6.56
C GLY A 359 -1.78 -14.54 7.51
N TYR A 360 -1.91 -14.77 8.81
CA TYR A 360 -1.21 -13.95 9.82
C TYR A 360 0.28 -14.32 9.90
N GLU A 361 0.88 -14.78 8.81
CA GLU A 361 2.33 -14.92 8.78
C GLU A 361 2.90 -13.52 8.93
N SER A 362 3.50 -13.29 10.10
CA SER A 362 4.17 -12.06 10.42
C SER A 362 5.03 -11.67 9.23
N THR A 363 5.01 -10.40 8.85
CA THR A 363 5.82 -9.86 7.76
C THR A 363 7.27 -10.38 7.86
N ALA A 364 7.78 -10.54 9.08
CA ALA A 364 9.06 -11.17 9.40
C ALA A 364 9.22 -12.60 8.87
N ARG A 365 8.25 -13.51 9.04
CA ARG A 365 8.35 -14.90 8.54
C ARG A 365 8.31 -14.96 7.01
N ARG A 366 7.54 -14.08 6.38
CA ARG A 366 7.49 -13.96 4.92
C ARG A 366 8.83 -13.45 4.35
N TRP A 367 9.42 -12.45 4.99
CA TRP A 367 10.77 -11.98 4.68
C TRP A 367 11.83 -13.06 4.90
N ALA A 368 11.76 -13.78 6.03
CA ALA A 368 12.66 -14.89 6.29
C ALA A 368 12.53 -15.99 5.22
N GLY A 369 11.30 -16.35 4.84
CA GLY A 369 11.04 -17.31 3.76
C GLY A 369 11.58 -16.85 2.41
N PHE A 370 11.45 -15.57 2.06
CA PHE A 370 12.04 -15.04 0.84
C PHE A 370 13.57 -15.04 0.88
N VAL A 371 14.17 -14.50 1.95
CA VAL A 371 15.62 -14.36 2.11
C VAL A 371 16.30 -15.72 2.17
N LEU A 372 15.72 -16.68 2.89
CA LEU A 372 16.31 -18.01 3.09
C LEU A 372 15.89 -19.01 2.01
N GLY A 373 14.66 -18.92 1.50
CA GLY A 373 14.06 -19.90 0.59
C GLY A 373 14.21 -19.61 -0.90
N SER A 374 14.44 -18.36 -1.31
CA SER A 374 14.59 -18.02 -2.73
C SER A 374 16.07 -17.90 -3.14
N ALA A 375 16.39 -18.23 -4.39
CA ALA A 375 17.75 -18.04 -4.92
C ALA A 375 18.15 -16.55 -4.89
N GLN A 376 17.23 -15.66 -5.27
CA GLN A 376 17.42 -14.22 -5.28
C GLN A 376 17.67 -13.65 -3.86
N GLY A 377 16.89 -14.11 -2.88
CA GLY A 377 17.06 -13.75 -1.47
C GLY A 377 18.42 -14.16 -0.92
N ARG A 378 18.88 -15.37 -1.26
CA ARG A 378 20.21 -15.86 -0.89
C ARG A 378 21.33 -15.04 -1.55
N THR A 379 21.20 -14.68 -2.82
CA THR A 379 22.16 -13.79 -3.50
C THR A 379 22.24 -12.43 -2.81
N LEU A 380 21.09 -11.84 -2.45
CA LEU A 380 21.07 -10.57 -1.70
C LEU A 380 21.77 -10.71 -0.35
N LEU A 381 21.52 -11.80 0.38
CA LEU A 381 22.17 -12.09 1.66
C LEU A 381 23.68 -12.25 1.50
N GLN A 382 24.14 -12.94 0.46
CA GLN A 382 25.56 -13.11 0.14
C GLN A 382 26.23 -11.77 -0.20
N ILE A 383 25.57 -10.90 -0.97
CA ILE A 383 26.08 -9.55 -1.28
C ILE A 383 26.20 -8.73 0.00
N LEU A 384 25.18 -8.74 0.87
CA LEU A 384 25.21 -8.04 2.15
C LEU A 384 26.31 -8.58 3.06
N LEU A 385 26.47 -9.90 3.14
CA LEU A 385 27.52 -10.55 3.92
C LEU A 385 28.92 -10.22 3.37
N ALA A 386 29.12 -10.28 2.05
CA ALA A 386 30.38 -9.94 1.40
C ALA A 386 30.72 -8.45 1.58
N ALA A 387 29.74 -7.56 1.46
CA ALA A 387 29.90 -6.15 1.73
C ALA A 387 30.31 -5.92 3.19
N PHE A 388 29.63 -6.58 4.14
CA PHE A 388 29.97 -6.51 5.57
C PHE A 388 31.39 -7.04 5.84
N LEU A 389 31.78 -8.17 5.25
CA LEU A 389 33.12 -8.75 5.35
C LEU A 389 34.20 -7.83 4.77
N ALA A 390 34.01 -7.34 3.55
CA ALA A 390 34.96 -6.42 2.90
C ALA A 390 35.23 -5.20 3.78
N LEU A 391 34.19 -4.76 4.48
CA LEU A 391 34.21 -3.57 5.28
C LEU A 391 34.67 -3.83 6.73
N ALA A 392 34.44 -5.02 7.27
CA ALA A 392 35.12 -5.53 8.46
C ALA A 392 36.63 -5.63 8.19
N CYS A 393 37.05 -6.17 7.05
CA CYS A 393 38.45 -6.21 6.62
C CYS A 393 39.03 -4.82 6.41
N ALA A 394 38.27 -3.85 5.87
CA ALA A 394 38.71 -2.46 5.79
C ALA A 394 38.78 -1.78 7.18
N GLY A 395 37.99 -2.25 8.14
CA GLY A 395 37.97 -1.84 9.54
C GLY A 395 39.13 -2.37 10.36
N LEU A 396 39.48 -3.64 10.12
CA LEU A 396 40.63 -4.32 10.66
C LEU A 396 41.88 -3.70 10.04
N ARG A 397 42.39 -2.64 10.67
CA ARG A 397 43.78 -2.22 10.46
C ARG A 397 44.68 -3.37 10.91
N PHE A 398 45.04 -4.26 9.99
CA PHE A 398 46.15 -5.18 10.16
C PHE A 398 47.44 -4.38 10.10
N GLY A 399 47.82 -3.91 11.28
CA GLY A 399 49.02 -3.14 11.55
C GLY A 399 48.86 -2.61 12.97
N ALA A 400 49.80 -2.97 13.85
CA ALA A 400 49.98 -2.21 15.08
C ALA A 400 49.97 -0.73 14.68
N PRO A 401 49.27 0.16 15.42
CA PRO A 401 49.40 1.58 15.16
C PRO A 401 50.90 1.81 15.07
N THR A 402 51.38 2.21 13.90
CA THR A 402 52.79 2.49 13.73
C THR A 402 53.08 3.55 14.77
N THR A 403 53.66 3.14 15.89
CA THR A 403 54.60 3.89 16.68
C THR A 403 55.85 4.09 15.81
N ALA A 404 55.65 4.45 14.53
CA ALA A 404 56.62 5.14 13.73
C ALA A 404 56.80 6.45 14.46
N VAL A 405 57.77 6.42 15.37
CA VAL A 405 58.65 7.52 15.69
C VAL A 405 57.87 8.82 15.77
N ALA A 406 57.32 9.11 16.95
CA ALA A 406 57.26 10.51 17.33
C ALA A 406 58.69 11.02 17.14
N PRO A 407 58.96 11.93 16.19
CA PRO A 407 60.29 12.49 16.04
C PRO A 407 60.66 13.03 17.42
N PRO A 408 61.84 12.69 17.97
CA PRO A 408 62.32 13.32 19.20
C PRO A 408 62.36 14.86 19.05
N ASP A 409 62.33 15.37 17.82
CA ASP A 409 62.14 16.77 17.46
C ASP A 409 60.66 17.20 17.30
N ARG A 410 59.78 16.78 18.21
CA ARG A 410 58.76 17.74 18.68
C ARG A 410 59.45 18.75 19.59
N GLU A 411 60.40 19.47 19.00
CA GLU A 411 60.73 20.82 19.41
C GLU A 411 59.41 21.54 19.64
N ARG A 412 59.39 22.21 20.78
CA ARG A 412 58.29 23.05 21.24
C ARG A 412 57.96 24.03 20.12
N ARG A 413 57.00 23.69 19.25
CA ARG A 413 56.43 24.68 18.31
C ARG A 413 56.10 25.88 19.15
N SER A 414 56.76 26.99 18.86
CA SER A 414 56.64 28.16 19.71
C SER A 414 55.15 28.52 19.75
N PRO A 415 54.59 28.95 20.90
CA PRO A 415 53.19 29.33 20.99
C PRO A 415 52.77 30.32 19.88
N LEU A 416 53.70 31.12 19.37
CA LEU A 416 53.49 32.02 18.25
C LEU A 416 53.28 31.29 16.91
N GLU A 417 54.01 30.21 16.62
CA GLU A 417 53.77 29.42 15.41
C GLU A 417 52.39 28.76 15.39
N HIS A 418 51.91 28.31 16.54
CA HIS A 418 50.56 27.76 16.65
C HIS A 418 49.49 28.82 16.38
N VAL A 419 49.67 30.02 16.93
CA VAL A 419 48.75 31.15 16.72
C VAL A 419 48.77 31.61 15.27
N SER A 420 49.94 31.73 14.63
CA SER A 420 50.05 32.07 13.20
C SER A 420 49.40 31.01 12.30
N ALA A 421 49.64 29.72 12.54
CA ALA A 421 49.02 28.65 11.77
C ALA A 421 47.49 28.62 11.93
N LEU A 422 46.98 28.93 13.12
CA LEU A 422 45.54 29.02 13.37
C LEU A 422 44.94 30.27 12.70
N GLY A 423 45.66 31.40 12.69
CA GLY A 423 45.30 32.61 11.97
C GLY A 423 45.16 32.37 10.46
N ASP A 424 46.19 31.77 9.85
CA ASP A 424 46.21 31.40 8.43
C ASP A 424 45.05 30.46 8.05
N LEU A 425 44.71 29.52 8.94
CA LEU A 425 43.61 28.59 8.74
C LEU A 425 42.25 29.32 8.71
N TYR A 426 42.01 30.22 9.66
CA TYR A 426 40.77 30.99 9.72
C TYR A 426 40.66 31.99 8.56
N GLU A 427 41.77 32.56 8.11
CA GLU A 427 41.81 33.42 6.93
C GLU A 427 41.50 32.64 5.64
N LYS A 428 42.16 31.51 5.41
CA LYS A 428 41.90 30.64 4.24
C LYS A 428 40.46 30.12 4.21
N ALA A 429 39.89 29.83 5.38
CA ALA A 429 38.50 29.40 5.50
C ALA A 429 37.48 30.56 5.38
N ARG A 430 37.94 31.81 5.22
CA ARG A 430 37.12 33.04 5.29
C ARG A 430 36.23 33.10 6.54
N ALA A 431 36.69 32.50 7.64
CA ALA A 431 35.92 32.27 8.86
C ALA A 431 36.20 33.35 9.95
N ARG A 432 36.35 34.61 9.54
CA ARG A 432 36.64 35.74 10.44
C ARG A 432 35.60 35.91 11.54
N ARG A 433 34.32 35.63 11.25
CA ARG A 433 33.24 35.67 12.26
C ARG A 433 33.45 34.62 13.36
N THR A 434 33.84 33.40 13.00
CA THR A 434 34.10 32.32 13.97
C THR A 434 35.31 32.62 14.84
N ALA A 435 36.39 33.15 14.25
CA ALA A 435 37.57 33.58 15.00
C ALA A 435 37.22 34.68 16.03
N ALA A 436 36.42 35.68 15.64
CA ALA A 436 35.97 36.74 16.53
C ALA A 436 35.16 36.20 17.74
N LEU A 437 34.28 35.21 17.52
CA LEU A 437 33.48 34.61 18.59
C LEU A 437 34.35 33.81 19.57
N LEU A 438 35.36 33.10 19.07
CA LEU A 438 36.32 32.37 19.91
C LEU A 438 37.18 33.33 20.74
N LEU A 439 37.58 34.48 20.19
CA LEU A 439 38.29 35.52 20.93
C LEU A 439 37.48 36.06 22.12
N LEU A 440 36.14 36.03 22.07
CA LEU A 440 35.27 36.48 23.17
C LEU A 440 35.10 35.44 24.29
N ALA A 441 35.56 34.20 24.11
CA ALA A 441 35.41 33.15 25.12
C ALA A 441 36.03 33.49 26.50
N PRO A 442 37.17 34.19 26.63
CA PRO A 442 37.67 34.66 27.92
C PRO A 442 36.72 35.66 28.60
N LEU A 443 36.12 36.58 27.85
CA LEU A 443 35.14 37.53 28.40
C LEU A 443 33.88 36.82 28.89
N ALA A 444 33.37 35.86 28.11
CA ALA A 444 32.22 35.04 28.50
C ALA A 444 32.50 34.27 29.80
N ARG A 445 33.68 33.63 29.92
CA ARG A 445 34.13 32.97 31.15
C ARG A 445 34.21 33.93 32.32
N GLY A 446 34.76 35.13 32.11
CA GLY A 446 34.82 36.19 33.12
C GLY A 446 33.44 36.64 33.61
N ALA A 447 32.42 36.59 32.74
CA ALA A 447 31.03 36.89 33.06
C ALA A 447 30.23 35.68 33.60
N ARG A 448 30.85 34.49 33.71
CA ARG A 448 30.20 33.20 34.02
C ARG A 448 29.08 32.83 33.04
N ARG A 449 29.30 33.10 31.75
CA ARG A 449 28.40 32.76 30.64
C ARG A 449 29.06 31.74 29.70
N PRO A 450 28.28 30.93 28.97
CA PRO A 450 28.81 30.14 27.87
C PRO A 450 29.37 31.05 26.76
N PRO A 451 30.38 30.59 25.99
CA PRO A 451 30.92 31.37 24.86
C PRO A 451 29.83 31.60 23.80
N PRO A 452 29.80 32.79 23.16
CA PRO A 452 28.76 33.13 22.19
C PRO A 452 28.87 32.28 20.92
N ARG A 453 27.74 31.79 20.43
CA ARG A 453 27.64 30.95 19.22
C ARG A 453 27.47 31.77 17.95
N ASP A 454 26.96 33.00 18.09
CA ASP A 454 26.77 33.93 16.99
C ASP A 454 27.03 35.39 17.43
N VAL A 455 26.98 36.31 16.45
CA VAL A 455 27.25 37.73 16.65
C VAL A 455 26.15 38.41 17.51
N ALA A 456 24.92 37.88 17.51
CA ALA A 456 23.84 38.43 18.32
C ALA A 456 24.04 38.10 19.81
N GLU A 457 24.41 36.85 20.13
CA GLU A 457 24.82 36.42 21.46
C GLU A 457 26.04 37.20 21.95
N ALA A 458 27.04 37.41 21.08
CA ALA A 458 28.21 38.23 21.40
C ALA A 458 27.83 39.69 21.75
N ARG A 459 26.90 40.30 21.01
CA ARG A 459 26.36 41.64 21.34
C ARG A 459 25.55 41.65 22.63
N GLY A 460 24.85 40.55 22.94
CA GLY A 460 24.17 40.36 24.23
C GLY A 460 25.16 40.36 25.39
N LEU A 461 26.24 39.58 25.26
CA LEU A 461 27.32 39.51 26.24
C LEU A 461 27.98 40.88 26.48
N ILE A 462 28.28 41.63 25.41
CA ILE A 462 28.88 42.97 25.52
C ILE A 462 27.95 43.94 26.25
N ARG A 463 26.65 43.96 25.91
CA ARG A 463 25.66 44.81 26.59
C ARG A 463 25.52 44.49 28.08
N GLU A 464 25.56 43.21 28.44
CA GLU A 464 25.53 42.79 29.84
C GLU A 464 26.78 43.26 30.60
N LEU A 465 27.96 43.18 29.98
CA LEU A 465 29.20 43.69 30.56
C LEU A 465 29.17 45.22 30.73
N GLU A 466 28.66 45.95 29.73
CA GLU A 466 28.44 47.40 29.80
C GLU A 466 27.47 47.77 30.94
N ALA A 467 26.37 47.03 31.09
CA ALA A 467 25.39 47.28 32.16
C ALA A 467 25.98 47.08 33.56
N ARG A 468 26.92 46.15 33.74
CA ARG A 468 27.55 45.87 35.04
C ARG A 468 28.68 46.84 35.40
N ARG A 469 29.36 47.42 34.41
CA ARG A 469 30.62 48.17 34.62
C ARG A 469 30.63 49.57 34.03
N GLY A 470 29.50 50.04 33.51
CA GLY A 470 29.39 51.27 32.75
C GLY A 470 29.92 51.14 31.32
N GLU A 471 29.70 52.17 30.52
CA GLU A 471 30.23 52.22 29.14
C GLU A 471 31.76 52.30 29.17
N GLN A 472 32.42 51.26 28.67
CA GLN A 472 33.87 51.22 28.56
C GLN A 472 34.31 51.38 27.10
N PRO A 473 35.31 52.24 26.80
CA PRO A 473 35.86 52.39 25.46
C PRO A 473 36.31 51.07 24.81
N ALA A 474 36.80 50.13 25.62
CA ALA A 474 37.23 48.80 25.18
C ALA A 474 36.05 47.95 24.64
N LEU A 475 34.92 47.93 25.34
CA LEU A 475 33.71 47.21 24.92
C LEU A 475 33.08 47.85 23.66
N ALA A 476 33.11 49.18 23.58
CA ALA A 476 32.69 49.91 22.38
C ALA A 476 33.54 49.55 21.15
N ARG A 477 34.86 49.33 21.35
CA ARG A 477 35.80 48.91 20.31
C ARG A 477 35.50 47.49 19.81
N ILE A 478 35.27 46.53 20.72
CA ILE A 478 34.83 45.16 20.36
C ILE A 478 33.53 45.21 19.54
N ARG A 479 32.55 46.00 20.00
CA ARG A 479 31.25 46.15 19.32
C ARG A 479 31.40 46.72 17.91
N ARG A 480 32.31 47.68 17.72
CA ARG A 480 32.61 48.27 16.40
C ARG A 480 33.27 47.24 15.48
N GLY A 481 34.24 46.47 15.97
CA GLY A 481 34.91 45.41 15.20
C GLY A 481 33.96 44.30 14.76
N LEU A 482 33.03 43.89 15.62
CA LEU A 482 31.97 42.92 15.29
C LEU A 482 30.91 43.44 14.29
N ARG A 483 30.82 44.76 14.08
CA ARG A 483 29.90 45.40 13.13
C ARG A 483 30.53 45.69 11.76
N ALA A 484 31.86 45.69 11.68
CA ALA A 484 32.57 45.85 10.40
C ALA A 484 32.23 44.69 9.44
N ASP A 485 32.19 44.99 8.14
CA ASP A 485 32.04 43.98 7.09
C ASP A 485 33.20 44.09 6.09
N PRO A 486 34.18 43.16 6.12
CA PRO A 486 34.25 41.98 6.99
C PRO A 486 34.57 42.34 8.46
N VAL A 487 34.26 41.42 9.39
CA VAL A 487 34.58 41.58 10.83
C VAL A 487 36.06 41.90 11.02
N ASP A 488 36.33 42.97 11.77
CA ASP A 488 37.68 43.45 12.05
C ASP A 488 38.23 42.75 13.30
N LEU A 489 39.00 41.68 13.06
CA LEU A 489 39.60 40.86 14.12
C LEU A 489 40.63 41.62 14.95
N THR A 490 41.36 42.56 14.34
CA THR A 490 42.36 43.37 15.03
C THR A 490 41.67 44.30 16.03
N MET A 491 40.56 44.92 15.63
CA MET A 491 39.77 45.78 16.52
C MET A 491 39.08 44.99 17.64
N VAL A 492 38.62 43.77 17.36
CA VAL A 492 38.05 42.87 18.38
C VAL A 492 39.12 42.44 19.39
N ALA A 493 40.29 41.98 18.93
CA ALA A 493 41.39 41.55 19.79
C ALA A 493 41.90 42.70 20.68
N ALA A 494 42.19 43.86 20.10
CA ALA A 494 42.64 45.04 20.85
C ALA A 494 41.62 45.47 21.92
N GLY A 495 40.31 45.41 21.61
CA GLY A 495 39.28 45.70 22.58
C GLY A 495 39.19 44.68 23.73
N ILE A 496 39.49 43.41 23.46
CA ILE A 496 39.55 42.37 24.50
C ILE A 496 40.77 42.59 25.40
N ASP A 497 41.94 42.83 24.81
CA ASP A 497 43.18 43.04 25.56
C ASP A 497 43.08 44.27 26.46
N ASP A 498 42.55 45.39 25.96
CA ASP A 498 42.29 46.60 26.77
C ASP A 498 41.36 46.32 27.96
N HIS A 499 40.30 45.53 27.74
CA HIS A 499 39.33 45.21 28.78
C HIS A 499 39.92 44.28 29.84
N LEU A 500 40.74 43.32 29.43
CA LEU A 500 41.42 42.39 30.34
C LEU A 500 42.56 43.09 31.11
N GLY A 501 43.33 43.96 30.45
CA GLY A 501 44.40 44.73 31.07
C GLY A 501 43.91 45.61 32.22
N ARG A 502 42.85 46.40 31.99
CA ARG A 502 42.25 47.25 33.05
C ARG A 502 41.72 46.47 34.24
N ARG A 503 41.33 45.20 34.04
CA ARG A 503 40.89 44.33 35.14
C ARG A 503 42.05 43.85 36.01
N ALA A 504 43.27 43.81 35.49
CA ALA A 504 44.45 43.46 36.27
C ALA A 504 44.93 44.63 37.16
N GLU A 505 44.58 45.87 36.79
CA GLU A 505 44.96 47.09 37.52
C GLU A 505 43.95 47.49 38.62
N SER A 506 42.71 47.00 38.53
CA SER A 506 41.62 47.21 39.51
C SER A 506 41.48 46.03 40.47
#